data_AF-A0AAX6BHX0-F1
#
_entry.id   AF-A0AAX6BHX0-F1
#
_cell.length_a   1.000
_cell.length_b   1.000
_cell.length_c   1.000
_cell.angle_alpha   90.00
_cell.angle_beta   90.00
_cell.angle_gamma   90.00
#
_symmetry.space_group_name_H-M   'P 1'
#
loop_
_entity.id
_entity.type
_entity.pdbx_description
1 polymer ?
#
loop_
_entity_poly.entity_id
_entity_poly.type
_entity_poly.pdbx_seq_one_letter_code
_entity_poly.pdbx_strand_id
1 'polypeptide(L)'
;MAIAIALLILVLGLMFARGLSQGRSTKRKYIIWGTATILIIAPFFSWIVSILFGINQGDGFAAVGLMMLLFPIFFLIGLVTLLIGIFKKESTNESIQ
;
A
#
# COMPACT_ATOMS: atom_id res chain seq x y z
N MET A 1 -10.88 2.27 19.89
CA MET A 1 -9.59 1.58 20.14
C MET A 1 -9.02 0.94 18.88
N ALA A 2 -9.73 0.04 18.18
CA ALA A 2 -9.22 -0.65 17.00
C ALA A 2 -8.81 0.27 15.83
N ILE A 3 -9.61 1.30 15.51
CA ILE A 3 -9.30 2.29 14.45
C ILE A 3 -7.97 3.02 14.74
N ALA A 4 -7.72 3.40 15.99
CA ALA A 4 -6.49 4.08 16.38
C ALA A 4 -5.25 3.19 16.18
N ILE A 5 -5.35 1.90 16.52
CA ILE A 5 -4.27 0.93 16.30
C ILE A 5 -4.01 0.74 14.81
N ALA A 6 -5.06 0.58 14.00
CA ALA A 6 -4.93 0.44 12.55
C ALA A 6 -4.28 1.67 11.90
N LEU A 7 -4.67 2.88 12.33
CA LEU A 7 -4.06 4.13 11.87
C LEU A 7 -2.58 4.22 12.26
N LEU A 8 -2.24 3.83 13.49
CA LEU A 8 -0.85 3.82 13.94
C LEU A 8 0.01 2.87 13.10
N ILE A 9 -0.48 1.64 12.84
CA ILE A 9 0.23 0.67 11.99
C ILE A 9 0.37 1.22 10.56
N LEU A 10 -0.69 1.81 10.00
CA LEU A 10 -0.66 2.41 8.67
C LEU A 10 0.40 3.51 8.57
N VAL A 11 0.41 4.45 9.53
CA VAL A 11 1.36 5.57 9.56
C VAL A 11 2.80 5.07 9.73
N LEU A 12 3.05 4.17 10.69
CA LEU A 12 4.39 3.62 10.93
C LEU A 12 4.89 2.83 9.72
N GLY A 13 4.04 2.02 9.08
CA GLY A 13 4.40 1.26 7.88
C GLY A 13 4.75 2.17 6.71
N LEU A 14 4.01 3.27 6.52
CA LEU A 14 4.32 4.27 5.49
C LEU A 14 5.62 5.03 5.79
N MET A 15 5.87 5.41 7.04
CA MET A 15 7.14 6.03 7.46
C MET A 15 8.32 5.09 7.20
N PHE A 16 8.18 3.81 7.56
CA PHE A 16 9.20 2.81 7.33
C PHE A 16 9.48 2.57 5.84
N ALA A 17 8.44 2.44 5.02
CA ALA A 17 8.56 2.33 3.57
C ALA A 17 9.25 3.55 2.96
N ARG A 18 8.90 4.77 3.42
CA ARG A 18 9.56 6.00 3.00
C ARG A 18 11.04 6.00 3.34
N GLY A 19 11.41 5.64 4.58
CA GLY A 19 12.81 5.53 5.01
C GLY A 19 13.61 4.53 4.18
N LEU A 20 13.05 3.35 3.93
CA LEU A 20 13.67 2.33 3.06
C LEU A 20 13.86 2.80 1.62
N SER A 21 12.97 3.67 1.12
CA SER A 21 12.96 4.14 -0.27
C SER A 21 13.97 5.27 -0.54
N GLN A 22 14.41 5.99 0.49
CA GLN A 22 15.34 7.11 0.35
C GLN A 22 16.72 6.64 -0.15
N GLY A 23 17.29 7.37 -1.11
CA GLY A 23 18.59 7.05 -1.71
C GLY A 23 18.63 5.75 -2.53
N ARG A 24 17.51 5.03 -2.69
CA ARG A 24 17.46 3.79 -3.48
C ARG A 24 17.16 4.05 -4.95
N SER A 25 17.60 3.12 -5.80
CA SER A 25 17.28 3.11 -7.23
C SER A 25 15.77 3.06 -7.45
N THR A 26 15.32 3.57 -8.60
CA THR A 26 13.89 3.55 -8.97
C THR A 26 13.31 2.14 -8.93
N LYS A 27 14.09 1.13 -9.33
CA LYS A 27 13.74 -0.30 -9.22
C LYS A 27 13.35 -0.68 -7.78
N ARG A 28 14.24 -0.41 -6.82
CA ARG A 28 14.00 -0.69 -5.39
C ARG A 28 12.83 0.09 -4.83
N LYS A 29 12.62 1.34 -5.25
CA LYS A 29 11.47 2.14 -4.84
C LYS A 29 10.15 1.47 -5.24
N TYR A 30 10.04 0.97 -6.47
CA TYR A 30 8.85 0.23 -6.91
C TYR A 30 8.61 -1.04 -6.07
N ILE A 31 9.65 -1.80 -5.76
CA ILE A 31 9.53 -2.98 -4.90
C ILE A 31 9.02 -2.58 -3.50
N ILE A 32 9.65 -1.59 -2.87
CA ILE A 32 9.29 -1.14 -1.52
C ILE A 32 7.85 -0.63 -1.47
N TRP A 33 7.45 0.22 -2.42
CA TRP A 33 6.10 0.79 -2.45
C TRP A 33 5.05 -0.23 -2.86
N GLY A 34 5.36 -1.17 -3.76
CA GLY A 34 4.47 -2.28 -4.09
C GLY A 34 4.19 -3.16 -2.87
N THR A 35 5.24 -3.58 -2.17
CA THR A 35 5.12 -4.37 -0.93
C THR A 35 4.39 -3.61 0.18
N ALA A 36 4.70 -2.33 0.39
CA ALA A 36 4.00 -1.49 1.37
C ALA A 36 2.51 -1.35 1.01
N THR A 37 2.18 -1.23 -0.28
CA THR A 37 0.79 -1.15 -0.71
C THR A 37 0.04 -2.45 -0.43
N ILE A 38 0.66 -3.60 -0.70
CA ILE A 38 0.05 -4.92 -0.46
C ILE A 38 -0.12 -5.21 1.04
N LEU A 39 0.94 -5.02 1.84
CA LEU A 39 0.96 -5.48 3.24
C LEU A 39 0.43 -4.45 4.23
N ILE A 40 0.47 -3.16 3.88
CA ILE A 40 0.11 -2.08 4.80
C ILE A 40 -1.13 -1.33 4.28
N ILE A 41 -1.08 -0.78 3.07
CA ILE A 41 -2.18 0.08 2.58
C ILE A 41 -3.45 -0.76 2.35
N ALA A 42 -3.36 -1.83 1.57
CA ALA A 42 -4.52 -2.64 1.19
C ALA A 42 -5.33 -3.14 2.40
N PRO A 43 -4.74 -3.78 3.44
CA PRO A 43 -5.51 -4.20 4.60
C PRO A 43 -5.97 -3.04 5.48
N PHE A 44 -5.07 -2.15 5.90
CA PHE A 44 -5.40 -1.16 6.94
C PHE A 44 -6.22 0.02 6.40
N PHE A 45 -5.85 0.58 5.26
CA PHE A 45 -6.58 1.71 4.69
C PHE A 45 -7.99 1.31 4.26
N SER A 46 -8.12 0.20 3.53
CA SER A 46 -9.43 -0.30 3.11
C SER A 46 -10.34 -0.57 4.31
N TRP A 47 -9.81 -1.20 5.37
CA TRP A 47 -10.59 -1.47 6.58
C TRP A 47 -11.03 -0.17 7.28
N ILE A 48 -10.11 0.79 7.51
CA ILE A 48 -10.43 2.05 8.18
C ILE A 48 -11.53 2.80 7.42
N VAL A 49 -11.35 3.01 6.11
CA VAL A 49 -12.32 3.76 5.29
C VAL A 49 -13.67 3.07 5.29
N SER A 50 -13.68 1.74 5.15
CA SER A 50 -14.92 0.96 5.06
C SER A 50 -15.70 0.94 6.38
N ILE A 51 -15.01 0.80 7.51
CA ILE A 51 -15.66 0.84 8.83
C ILE A 51 -16.21 2.23 9.12
N LEU A 52 -15.45 3.30 8.84
CA LEU A 52 -15.95 4.67 9.01
C LEU A 52 -17.18 4.92 8.15
N PHE A 53 -17.18 4.42 6.91
CA PHE A 53 -18.33 4.51 6.02
C PHE A 53 -19.54 3.75 6.57
N GLY A 54 -19.39 2.49 6.99
CA GLY A 54 -20.50 1.72 7.56
C GLY A 54 -21.05 2.32 8.85
N ILE A 55 -20.20 2.91 9.71
CA ILE A 55 -20.65 3.67 10.89
C ILE A 55 -21.49 4.88 10.46
N ASN A 56 -21.04 5.64 9.46
CA ASN A 56 -21.78 6.79 8.94
C ASN A 56 -23.14 6.39 8.35
N GLN A 57 -23.21 5.23 7.69
CA GLN A 57 -24.44 4.69 7.11
C GLN A 57 -25.31 3.93 8.13
N GLY A 58 -24.80 3.62 9.31
CA GLY A 58 -25.46 2.75 10.29
C GLY A 58 -25.64 1.29 9.83
N ASP A 59 -24.87 0.85 8.82
CA ASP A 59 -25.01 -0.47 8.19
C ASP A 59 -23.65 -1.18 8.05
N GLY A 60 -23.56 -2.36 8.66
CA GLY A 60 -22.37 -3.22 8.58
C GLY A 60 -22.15 -3.82 7.20
N PHE A 61 -23.20 -4.06 6.41
CA PHE A 61 -23.07 -4.56 5.05
C PHE A 61 -22.42 -3.52 4.14
N ALA A 62 -22.76 -2.24 4.31
CA ALA A 62 -22.10 -1.14 3.61
C ALA A 62 -20.59 -1.12 3.88
N ALA A 63 -20.15 -1.34 5.12
CA ALA A 63 -18.73 -1.49 5.45
C ALA A 63 -18.11 -2.70 4.73
N VAL A 64 -18.70 -3.88 4.84
CA VAL A 64 -18.13 -5.10 4.23
C VAL A 64 -18.07 -4.97 2.71
N GLY A 65 -19.12 -4.44 2.08
CA GLY A 65 -19.18 -4.21 0.64
C GLY A 65 -18.08 -3.26 0.15
N LEU A 66 -17.86 -2.14 0.85
CA LEU A 66 -16.80 -1.20 0.50
C LEU A 66 -15.41 -1.82 0.72
N MET A 67 -15.24 -2.65 1.76
CA MET A 67 -13.97 -3.34 2.03
C MET A 67 -13.64 -4.35 0.93
N MET A 68 -14.63 -5.13 0.48
CA MET A 68 -14.49 -6.08 -0.63
C MET A 68 -14.17 -5.40 -1.97
N LEU A 69 -14.50 -4.11 -2.12
CA LEU A 69 -14.12 -3.33 -3.30
C LEU A 69 -12.69 -2.76 -3.16
N LEU A 70 -12.42 -2.07 -2.05
CA LEU A 70 -11.15 -1.35 -1.86
C LEU A 70 -9.96 -2.30 -1.72
N PHE A 71 -10.10 -3.39 -0.96
CA PHE A 71 -8.98 -4.29 -0.68
C PHE A 71 -8.39 -4.90 -1.98
N PRO A 72 -9.18 -5.52 -2.88
CA PRO A 72 -8.65 -6.04 -4.14
C PRO A 72 -8.05 -4.96 -5.04
N ILE A 73 -8.66 -3.77 -5.09
CA ILE A 73 -8.14 -2.65 -5.91
C ILE A 73 -6.74 -2.25 -5.44
N PHE A 74 -6.57 -1.97 -4.14
CA PHE A 74 -5.26 -1.61 -3.61
C PHE A 74 -4.25 -2.76 -3.70
N PHE A 75 -4.71 -4.00 -3.48
CA PHE A 75 -3.86 -5.18 -3.66
C PHE A 75 -3.33 -5.28 -5.09
N LEU A 76 -4.19 -5.11 -6.11
CA LEU A 76 -3.79 -5.14 -7.52
C LEU A 76 -2.84 -3.98 -7.87
N ILE A 77 -3.11 -2.77 -7.39
CA ILE A 77 -2.21 -1.63 -7.57
C ILE A 77 -0.82 -1.94 -6.98
N GLY A 78 -0.80 -2.47 -5.75
CA GLY A 78 0.45 -2.86 -5.09
C GLY A 78 1.18 -3.98 -5.84
N LEU A 79 0.44 -4.98 -6.32
CA LEU A 79 0.98 -6.10 -7.09
C LEU A 79 1.60 -5.61 -8.41
N VAL A 80 0.90 -4.81 -9.19
CA VAL A 80 1.42 -4.23 -10.44
C VAL A 80 2.67 -3.39 -10.17
N THR A 81 2.64 -2.55 -9.13
CA THR A 81 3.78 -1.72 -8.70
C THR A 81 4.99 -2.58 -8.33
N LEU A 82 4.76 -3.68 -7.61
CA LEU A 82 5.80 -4.64 -7.22
C LEU A 82 6.39 -5.35 -8.45
N LEU A 83 5.54 -5.81 -9.37
CA LEU A 83 5.98 -6.49 -10.59
C LEU A 83 6.81 -5.56 -11.48
N ILE A 84 6.42 -4.29 -11.62
CA ILE A 84 7.23 -3.27 -12.30
C ILE A 84 8.62 -3.20 -11.64
N GLY A 85 8.68 -3.16 -10.31
CA GLY A 85 9.95 -3.14 -9.58
C GLY A 85 10.80 -4.40 -9.78
N ILE A 86 10.19 -5.58 -9.80
CA ILE A 86 10.90 -6.86 -9.97
C ILE A 86 11.50 -6.96 -11.39
N PHE A 87 10.70 -6.67 -12.41
CA PHE A 87 11.11 -6.81 -13.81
C PHE A 87 11.88 -5.62 -14.37
N LYS A 88 11.91 -4.48 -13.67
CA LYS A 88 12.71 -3.34 -14.08
C LYS A 88 14.19 -3.72 -14.07
N LYS A 89 14.81 -3.61 -15.25
CA LYS A 89 16.26 -3.76 -15.41
C LYS A 89 16.95 -2.67 -14.59
N GLU A 90 18.07 -3.00 -13.96
CA GLU A 90 18.92 -1.96 -13.42
C GLU A 90 19.43 -1.15 -14.61
N SER A 91 19.33 0.17 -14.51
CA SER A 91 19.97 1.04 -15.50
C SER A 91 21.46 0.81 -15.36
N THR A 92 22.02 -0.05 -16.21
CA THR A 92 23.44 -0.02 -16.53
C THR A 92 23.72 1.43 -16.90
N ASN A 93 24.45 2.15 -16.06
CA ASN A 93 25.12 3.34 -16.54
C ASN A 93 26.02 2.86 -17.67
N GLU A 94 25.61 3.11 -18.91
CA GLU A 94 26.53 3.25 -20.03
C GLU A 94 27.37 4.50 -19.76
N SER A 95 28.24 4.43 -18.75
CA SER A 95 29.38 5.31 -18.59
C SER A 95 30.59 4.58 -19.16
N ILE A 96 30.54 4.33 -20.46
CA ILE A 96 31.72 4.26 -21.31
C ILE A 96 31.39 5.18 -22.47
N GLN A 97 31.81 6.43 -22.39
CA GLN A 97 32.74 7.09 -23.33
C GLN A 97 33.28 8.36 -22.66
#